data_AF-A0A5C7VH72-F1
#
_entry.id   AF-A0A5C7VH72-F1
#
_cell.length_a   1.000
_cell.length_b   1.000
_cell.length_c   1.000
_cell.angle_alpha   90.00
_cell.angle_beta   90.00
_cell.angle_gamma   90.00
#
_symmetry.space_group_name_H-M   'P 1'
#
loop_
_entity.id
_entity.type
_entity.pdbx_description
1 polymer ?
#
loop_
_entity_poly.entity_id
_entity_poly.type
_entity_poly.pdbx_seq_one_letter_code
_entity_poly.pdbx_strand_id
1 'polypeptide(L)'
;MSIDISRVARSVCDLSAGSTSPLKLSHAQQCVAAAFGFKSLAAYQASKKIETAIDDNGMFVIIESDLLASRGHELAGWSDGAALTDVVEDAIRRLYPDVTVHHSRRLERVPAVLAISELVGLNPIVVDDLDEARYEVIENQRGEVQGFRFNFDEPQWTQHAAHIRRRHGSLAVFAPASFLRVVKKCQMQERFYFHGDEQEGQPGQFFCRACDLFQPAAHFSSAEHQDHGRRYFDAHRLWDRAIARWKLPLRRPSNAHNIVAGRAIEERRAGEASRGDFHRWVERQTGRDDRVGDLAKDIMRDEKFPRDVMTREAVIAYVESVAPWNGPVEAAKVAWREFLGERDSSI
;
A
#
# COMPACT_ATOMS: atom_id res chain seq x y z
N MET A 1 4.64 12.33 -14.30
CA MET A 1 4.65 13.71 -14.85
C MET A 1 4.92 14.71 -13.73
N SER A 2 5.73 15.76 -13.95
CA SER A 2 6.04 16.78 -12.92
C SER A 2 5.41 18.12 -13.24
N ILE A 3 4.75 18.75 -12.27
CA ILE A 3 4.25 20.13 -12.40
C ILE A 3 5.42 21.10 -12.45
N ASP A 4 5.44 21.95 -13.48
CA ASP A 4 6.42 23.04 -13.57
C ASP A 4 5.93 24.22 -12.74
N ILE A 5 6.48 24.34 -11.53
CA ILE A 5 6.15 25.41 -10.58
C ILE A 5 6.33 26.80 -11.18
N SER A 6 7.32 27.00 -12.07
CA SER A 6 7.57 28.31 -12.68
C SER A 6 6.50 28.64 -13.72
N ARG A 7 6.04 27.63 -14.46
CA ARG A 7 4.94 27.78 -15.41
C ARG A 7 3.62 28.06 -14.70
N VAL A 8 3.32 27.33 -13.63
CA VAL A 8 2.13 27.60 -12.79
C VAL A 8 2.22 28.99 -12.16
N ALA A 9 3.35 29.36 -11.57
CA ALA A 9 3.54 30.67 -10.96
C ALA A 9 3.36 31.83 -11.95
N ARG A 10 3.79 31.67 -13.21
CA ARG A 10 3.53 32.67 -14.25
C ARG A 10 2.04 32.79 -14.56
N SER A 11 1.33 31.68 -14.71
CA SER A 11 -0.13 31.71 -14.89
C SER A 11 -0.87 32.32 -13.68
N VAL A 12 -0.37 32.10 -12.46
CA VAL A 12 -0.89 32.76 -11.25
C VAL A 12 -0.68 34.27 -11.31
N CYS A 13 0.49 34.75 -11.76
CA CYS A 13 0.74 36.18 -11.94
C CYS A 13 -0.29 36.79 -12.90
N ASP A 14 -0.49 36.15 -14.07
CA ASP A 14 -1.42 36.61 -15.10
C ASP A 14 -2.87 36.68 -14.58
N LEU A 15 -3.32 35.65 -13.85
CA LEU A 15 -4.67 35.62 -13.27
C LEU A 15 -4.83 36.59 -12.10
N SER A 16 -3.78 36.81 -11.30
CA SER A 16 -3.83 37.75 -10.16
C SER A 16 -3.71 39.22 -10.56
N ALA A 17 -3.38 39.53 -11.81
CA ALA A 17 -3.09 40.89 -12.27
C ALA A 17 -4.27 41.88 -12.07
N GLY A 18 -5.50 41.37 -12.13
CA GLY A 18 -6.72 42.16 -11.88
C GLY A 18 -7.20 42.18 -10.43
N SER A 19 -6.51 41.49 -9.51
CA SER A 19 -6.87 41.44 -8.10
C SER A 19 -6.43 42.68 -7.33
N THR A 20 -6.93 42.83 -6.09
CA THR A 20 -6.49 43.88 -5.16
C THR A 20 -5.04 43.72 -4.69
N SER A 21 -4.39 42.59 -4.97
CA SER A 21 -3.00 42.32 -4.55
C SER A 21 -2.24 41.47 -5.60
N PRO A 22 -1.86 42.05 -6.76
CA PRO A 22 -1.18 41.32 -7.82
C PRO A 22 0.12 40.66 -7.35
N LEU A 23 0.33 39.40 -7.73
CA LEU A 23 1.53 38.65 -7.33
C LEU A 23 2.68 38.87 -8.30
N LYS A 24 3.86 39.18 -7.75
CA LYS A 24 5.13 39.11 -8.49
C LYS A 24 5.54 37.65 -8.66
N LEU A 25 6.32 37.35 -9.70
CA LEU A 25 6.75 35.98 -10.01
C LEU A 25 7.39 35.24 -8.83
N SER A 26 8.28 35.90 -8.07
CA SER A 26 8.93 35.29 -6.90
C SER A 26 7.93 34.96 -5.78
N HIS A 27 6.92 35.80 -5.57
CA HIS A 27 5.87 35.56 -4.57
C HIS A 27 4.91 34.48 -5.06
N ALA A 28 4.55 34.47 -6.35
CA ALA A 28 3.74 33.43 -6.94
C ALA A 28 4.42 32.06 -6.84
N GLN A 29 5.74 31.95 -7.06
CA GLN A 29 6.48 30.70 -6.86
C GLN A 29 6.43 30.20 -5.41
N GLN A 30 6.58 31.11 -4.43
CA GLN A 30 6.43 30.78 -3.01
C GLN A 30 4.99 30.35 -2.66
N CYS A 31 3.99 31.01 -3.24
CA CYS A 31 2.58 30.66 -3.05
C CYS A 31 2.25 29.29 -3.66
N VAL A 32 2.74 28.99 -4.87
CA VAL A 32 2.55 27.66 -5.48
C VAL A 32 3.29 26.58 -4.68
N ALA A 33 4.48 26.86 -4.15
CA ALA A 33 5.17 25.94 -3.24
C ALA A 33 4.35 25.69 -1.96
N ALA A 34 3.79 26.75 -1.38
CA ALA A 34 2.89 26.67 -0.23
C ALA A 34 1.61 25.88 -0.54
N ALA A 35 1.02 26.08 -1.72
CA ALA A 35 -0.12 25.31 -2.20
C ALA A 35 0.21 23.81 -2.30
N PHE A 36 1.47 23.43 -2.57
CA PHE A 36 1.90 22.03 -2.56
C PHE A 36 2.39 21.54 -1.18
N GLY A 37 2.18 22.31 -0.11
CA GLY A 37 2.52 21.91 1.25
C GLY A 37 3.94 22.21 1.68
N PHE A 38 4.69 23.01 0.92
CA PHE A 38 6.06 23.37 1.25
C PHE A 38 6.12 24.72 1.96
N LYS A 39 6.87 24.78 3.06
CA LYS A 39 7.05 26.03 3.80
C LYS A 39 7.80 27.10 2.99
N SER A 40 8.54 26.73 1.95
CA SER A 40 9.25 27.67 1.07
C SER A 40 9.48 27.08 -0.31
N LEU A 41 9.77 27.95 -1.28
CA LEU A 41 10.22 27.53 -2.61
C LEU A 41 11.49 26.66 -2.54
N ALA A 42 12.43 26.99 -1.65
CA ALA A 42 13.64 26.18 -1.46
C ALA A 42 13.30 24.77 -0.95
N ALA A 43 12.33 24.64 -0.04
CA ALA A 43 11.86 23.33 0.42
C ALA A 43 11.19 22.53 -0.71
N TYR A 44 10.43 23.19 -1.60
CA TYR A 44 9.88 22.54 -2.79
C TYR A 44 10.98 22.12 -3.78
N GLN A 45 11.96 22.97 -4.04
CA GLN A 45 13.07 22.66 -4.95
C GLN A 45 14.00 21.58 -4.41
N ALA A 46 14.15 21.51 -3.09
CA ALA A 46 14.84 20.43 -2.40
C ALA A 46 14.00 19.15 -2.33
N SER A 47 12.67 19.27 -2.43
CA SER A 47 11.79 18.11 -2.54
C SER A 47 12.02 17.42 -3.87
N LYS A 48 12.29 16.12 -3.81
CA LYS A 48 12.57 15.35 -5.02
C LYS A 48 11.28 15.20 -5.79
N LYS A 49 11.38 15.34 -7.12
CA LYS A 49 10.26 15.06 -8.02
C LYS A 49 9.72 13.67 -7.71
N ILE A 50 8.42 13.47 -7.92
CA ILE A 50 7.84 12.13 -7.97
C ILE A 50 8.58 11.36 -9.05
N GLU A 51 9.51 10.49 -8.63
CA GLU A 51 10.37 9.69 -9.51
C GLU A 51 9.58 8.53 -10.11
N THR A 52 8.57 8.05 -9.40
CA THR A 52 7.71 6.96 -9.85
C THR A 52 6.74 7.48 -10.92
N ALA A 53 6.85 6.96 -12.14
CA ALA A 53 5.83 7.15 -13.15
C ALA A 53 4.55 6.48 -12.64
N ILE A 54 3.58 7.30 -12.23
CA ILE A 54 2.25 6.81 -11.88
C ILE A 54 1.48 6.80 -13.21
N ASP A 55 1.57 5.67 -13.91
CA ASP A 55 1.03 5.51 -15.27
C ASP A 55 -0.51 5.52 -15.30
N ASP A 56 -1.16 5.33 -14.15
CA ASP A 56 -2.61 5.11 -14.04
C ASP A 56 -3.42 6.32 -13.57
N ASN A 57 -2.82 7.51 -13.48
CA ASN A 57 -3.50 8.70 -12.96
C ASN A 57 -3.42 9.89 -13.92
N GLY A 58 -4.58 10.51 -14.19
CA GLY A 58 -4.61 11.92 -14.56
C GLY A 58 -3.86 12.74 -13.50
N MET A 59 -3.24 13.86 -13.89
CA MET A 59 -2.40 14.63 -12.98
C MET A 59 -3.18 15.01 -11.71
N PHE A 60 -2.63 14.78 -10.51
CA PHE A 60 -3.36 14.96 -9.25
C PHE A 60 -2.66 15.97 -8.34
N VAL A 61 -3.43 16.89 -7.74
CA VAL A 61 -2.91 17.95 -6.87
C VAL A 61 -3.79 18.14 -5.64
N ILE A 62 -3.17 18.23 -4.46
CA ILE A 62 -3.81 18.79 -3.26
C ILE A 62 -3.30 20.21 -3.08
N ILE A 63 -4.22 21.18 -3.01
CA ILE A 63 -3.93 22.56 -2.63
C ILE A 63 -4.06 22.69 -1.11
N GLU A 64 -2.94 23.02 -0.48
CA GLU A 64 -2.79 23.32 0.94
C GLU A 64 -3.30 24.75 1.21
N SER A 65 -4.64 24.93 1.19
CA SER A 65 -5.33 26.23 1.25
C SER A 65 -4.91 27.08 2.45
N ASP A 66 -4.71 26.50 3.63
CA ASP A 66 -4.31 27.26 4.83
C ASP A 66 -2.84 27.73 4.74
N LEU A 67 -1.95 26.85 4.25
CA LEU A 67 -0.55 27.21 4.06
C LEU A 67 -0.40 28.25 2.94
N LEU A 68 -1.19 28.11 1.88
CA LEU A 68 -1.29 29.09 0.80
C LEU A 68 -1.81 30.44 1.31
N ALA A 69 -2.88 30.44 2.10
CA ALA A 69 -3.45 31.65 2.70
C ALA A 69 -2.43 32.36 3.60
N SER A 70 -1.77 31.63 4.50
CA SER A 70 -0.69 32.16 5.36
C SER A 70 0.42 32.78 4.51
N ARG A 71 0.87 32.06 3.47
CA ARG A 71 1.96 32.52 2.61
C ARG A 71 1.56 33.73 1.76
N GLY A 72 0.34 33.77 1.25
CA GLY A 72 -0.22 34.88 0.49
C GLY A 72 -0.35 36.14 1.35
N HIS A 73 -0.80 35.97 2.60
CA HIS A 73 -0.87 37.06 3.57
C HIS A 73 0.52 37.63 3.87
N GLU A 74 1.50 36.77 4.19
CA GLU A 74 2.88 37.17 4.52
C GLU A 74 3.59 37.92 3.37
N LEU A 75 3.41 37.47 2.12
CA LEU A 75 4.19 37.99 0.99
C LEU A 75 3.53 39.14 0.24
N ALA A 76 2.21 39.17 0.21
CA ALA A 76 1.47 40.07 -0.68
C ALA A 76 0.22 40.69 -0.02
N GLY A 77 0.00 40.47 1.27
CA GLY A 77 -1.12 41.06 1.99
C GLY A 77 -2.49 40.54 1.56
N TRP A 78 -2.56 39.36 0.92
CA TRP A 78 -3.84 38.75 0.59
C TRP A 78 -4.62 38.47 1.88
N SER A 79 -5.78 39.08 2.01
CA SER A 79 -6.71 38.87 3.13
C SER A 79 -7.69 37.72 2.88
N ASP A 80 -7.95 37.41 1.61
CA ASP A 80 -8.85 36.35 1.18
C ASP A 80 -8.06 35.14 0.62
N GLY A 81 -7.82 34.17 1.49
CA GLY A 81 -7.16 32.92 1.12
C GLY A 81 -7.97 32.02 0.18
N ALA A 82 -9.31 32.17 0.15
CA ALA A 82 -10.16 31.42 -0.77
C ALA A 82 -9.97 31.94 -2.20
N ALA A 83 -10.00 33.26 -2.40
CA ALA A 83 -9.71 33.86 -3.70
C ALA A 83 -8.31 33.49 -4.22
N LEU A 84 -7.30 33.43 -3.34
CA LEU A 84 -5.96 32.99 -3.75
C LEU A 84 -5.93 31.51 -4.13
N THR A 85 -6.66 30.67 -3.40
CA THR A 85 -6.80 29.24 -3.71
C THR A 85 -7.43 29.04 -5.09
N ASP A 86 -8.49 29.77 -5.40
CA ASP A 86 -9.18 29.70 -6.70
C ASP A 86 -8.25 30.13 -7.84
N VAL A 87 -7.47 31.20 -7.66
CA VAL A 87 -6.46 31.64 -8.64
C VAL A 87 -5.39 30.57 -8.90
N VAL A 88 -4.91 29.90 -7.85
CA VAL A 88 -3.92 28.82 -7.99
C VAL A 88 -4.54 27.59 -8.66
N GLU A 89 -5.76 27.23 -8.30
CA GLU A 89 -6.50 26.14 -8.95
C GLU A 89 -6.70 26.41 -10.44
N ASP A 90 -7.19 27.59 -10.81
CA ASP A 90 -7.40 28.00 -12.19
C ASP A 90 -6.10 27.99 -12.99
N ALA A 91 -4.99 28.45 -12.40
CA ALA A 91 -3.67 28.39 -13.02
C ALA A 91 -3.25 26.94 -13.32
N ILE A 92 -3.50 26.01 -12.39
CA ILE A 92 -3.17 24.60 -12.56
C ILE A 92 -4.07 23.96 -13.63
N ARG A 93 -5.39 24.16 -13.56
CA ARG A 93 -6.35 23.62 -14.54
C ARG A 93 -6.12 24.15 -15.95
N ARG A 94 -5.74 25.42 -16.10
CA ARG A 94 -5.42 26.02 -17.41
C ARG A 94 -4.21 25.36 -18.07
N LEU A 95 -3.21 24.99 -17.28
CA LEU A 95 -1.97 24.37 -17.78
C LEU A 95 -2.09 22.86 -17.93
N TYR A 96 -2.99 22.26 -17.15
CA TYR A 96 -3.16 20.81 -17.07
C TYR A 96 -4.67 20.50 -17.00
N PRO A 97 -5.39 20.51 -18.13
CA PRO A 97 -6.85 20.38 -18.15
C PRO A 97 -7.37 19.08 -17.51
N ASP A 98 -6.59 18.01 -17.62
CA ASP A 98 -6.92 16.69 -17.06
C ASP A 98 -6.53 16.55 -15.58
N VAL A 99 -6.16 17.65 -14.93
CA VAL A 99 -5.76 17.64 -13.52
C VAL A 99 -6.97 17.53 -12.59
N THR A 100 -6.88 16.60 -11.65
CA THR A 100 -7.79 16.56 -10.51
C THR A 100 -7.20 17.36 -9.37
N VAL A 101 -7.87 18.45 -8.98
CA VAL A 101 -7.49 19.32 -7.86
C VAL A 101 -8.39 19.04 -6.66
N HIS A 102 -7.78 18.95 -5.48
CA HIS A 102 -8.42 18.80 -4.17
C HIS A 102 -7.95 19.91 -3.25
N HIS A 103 -8.72 20.21 -2.21
CA HIS A 103 -8.39 21.26 -1.23
C HIS A 103 -8.24 20.65 0.15
N SER A 104 -7.42 21.25 0.98
CA SER A 104 -7.21 20.84 2.38
C SER A 104 -8.10 21.63 3.36
N ARG A 105 -9.32 22.04 2.95
CA ARG A 105 -10.09 23.07 3.66
C ARG A 105 -10.21 22.75 5.15
N ARG A 106 -9.63 23.66 5.96
CA ARG A 106 -9.26 23.52 7.36
C ARG A 106 -8.22 22.40 7.57
N LEU A 107 -7.05 22.77 8.07
CA LEU A 107 -6.14 21.89 8.84
C LEU A 107 -6.80 21.35 10.14
N GLU A 108 -8.14 21.37 10.24
CA GLU A 108 -8.89 20.46 11.08
C GLU A 108 -8.72 19.06 10.52
N ARG A 109 -7.69 18.40 11.03
CA ARG A 109 -7.47 16.97 10.95
C ARG A 109 -8.81 16.19 10.92
N VAL A 110 -9.19 15.69 9.73
CA VAL A 110 -10.47 15.00 9.49
C VAL A 110 -10.33 13.48 9.63
N PRO A 111 -11.39 12.73 9.99
CA PRO A 111 -11.38 11.28 9.91
C PRO A 111 -10.93 10.78 8.53
N ALA A 112 -10.25 9.63 8.49
CA ALA A 112 -9.74 9.05 7.23
C ALA A 112 -10.86 8.87 6.18
N VAL A 113 -12.05 8.44 6.61
CA VAL A 113 -13.24 8.34 5.77
C VAL A 113 -13.58 9.66 5.07
N LEU A 114 -13.51 10.81 5.76
CA LEU A 114 -13.79 12.11 5.15
C LEU A 114 -12.72 12.48 4.13
N ALA A 115 -11.44 12.32 4.47
CA ALA A 115 -10.33 12.62 3.55
C ALA A 115 -10.38 11.75 2.29
N ILE A 116 -10.68 10.46 2.43
CA ILE A 116 -10.83 9.54 1.31
C ILE A 116 -12.09 9.87 0.50
N SER A 117 -13.19 10.24 1.15
CA SER A 117 -14.43 10.65 0.45
C SER A 117 -14.21 11.86 -0.44
N GLU A 118 -13.46 12.86 0.06
CA GLU A 118 -13.07 14.02 -0.74
C GLU A 118 -12.12 13.62 -1.88
N LEU A 119 -11.15 12.74 -1.61
CA LEU A 119 -10.22 12.21 -2.61
C LEU A 119 -10.98 11.58 -3.79
N VAL A 120 -12.01 10.76 -3.52
CA VAL A 120 -12.76 10.07 -4.58
C VAL A 120 -14.04 10.76 -5.03
N GLY A 121 -14.40 11.90 -4.45
CA GLY A 121 -15.62 12.66 -4.79
C GLY A 121 -16.92 12.02 -4.31
N LEU A 122 -16.88 11.18 -3.28
CA LEU A 122 -18.05 10.52 -2.70
C LEU A 122 -18.52 11.24 -1.43
N ASN A 123 -19.80 11.08 -1.10
CA ASN A 123 -20.34 11.57 0.17
C ASN A 123 -20.01 10.55 1.27
N PRO A 124 -19.31 10.95 2.35
CA PRO A 124 -18.91 10.04 3.42
C PRO A 124 -20.09 9.45 4.20
N ILE A 125 -21.25 10.10 4.19
CA ILE A 125 -22.49 9.59 4.82
C ILE A 125 -23.07 8.39 4.05
N VAL A 126 -22.69 8.22 2.79
CA VAL A 126 -23.20 7.16 1.91
C VAL A 126 -22.31 5.91 1.94
N VAL A 127 -21.09 6.04 2.47
CA VAL A 127 -20.04 5.02 2.34
C VAL A 127 -19.30 4.85 3.66
N ASP A 128 -19.89 4.03 4.54
CA ASP A 128 -19.41 3.82 5.92
C ASP A 128 -17.97 3.28 5.99
N ASP A 129 -17.47 2.63 4.93
CA ASP A 129 -16.22 1.87 4.94
C ASP A 129 -15.09 2.45 4.06
N LEU A 130 -15.12 3.73 3.66
CA LEU A 130 -14.04 4.28 2.78
C LEU A 130 -12.64 4.19 3.39
N ASP A 131 -12.53 4.22 4.72
CA ASP A 131 -11.26 4.02 5.42
C ASP A 131 -10.83 2.55 5.50
N GLU A 132 -11.65 1.64 4.99
CA GLU A 132 -11.30 0.24 4.75
C GLU A 132 -10.66 0.01 3.38
N ALA A 133 -10.54 1.04 2.53
CA ALA A 133 -9.82 0.92 1.27
C ALA A 133 -8.38 0.41 1.49
N ARG A 134 -7.98 -0.58 0.69
CA ARG A 134 -6.58 -1.02 0.65
C ARG A 134 -5.72 0.09 0.09
N TYR A 135 -4.52 0.25 0.63
CA TYR A 135 -3.56 1.16 0.02
C TYR A 135 -2.12 0.64 0.07
N GLU A 136 -1.33 1.18 -0.85
CA GLU A 136 0.09 0.94 -0.98
C GLU A 136 0.87 2.25 -0.82
N VAL A 137 2.04 2.20 -0.19
CA VAL A 137 2.93 3.35 -0.06
C VAL A 137 3.77 3.45 -1.34
N ILE A 138 3.77 4.62 -1.95
CA ILE A 138 4.63 4.93 -3.10
C ILE A 138 5.88 5.61 -2.58
N GLU A 139 7.04 4.99 -2.79
CA GLU A 139 8.35 5.51 -2.39
C GLU A 139 9.24 5.75 -3.62
N ASN A 140 10.21 6.65 -3.48
CA ASN A 140 11.25 6.84 -4.50
C ASN A 140 12.42 5.85 -4.31
N GLN A 141 13.43 5.90 -5.19
CA GLN A 141 14.59 4.98 -5.12
C GLN A 141 15.40 5.08 -3.82
N ARG A 142 15.18 6.14 -3.04
CA ARG A 142 15.87 6.41 -1.77
C ARG A 142 15.03 6.03 -0.56
N GLY A 143 13.84 5.44 -0.75
CA GLY A 143 12.92 5.06 0.31
C GLY A 143 12.12 6.23 0.90
N GLU A 144 12.07 7.39 0.23
CA GLU A 144 11.26 8.52 0.68
C GLU A 144 9.83 8.38 0.16
N VAL A 145 8.85 8.44 1.07
CA VAL A 145 7.42 8.38 0.75
C VAL A 145 7.02 9.55 -0.14
N GLN A 146 6.55 9.25 -1.34
CA GLN A 146 6.01 10.18 -2.32
C GLN A 146 4.48 10.30 -2.21
N GLY A 147 3.80 9.23 -1.77
CA GLY A 147 2.36 9.23 -1.55
C GLY A 147 1.80 7.84 -1.30
N PHE A 148 0.51 7.68 -1.53
CA PHE A 148 -0.30 6.51 -1.24
C PHE A 148 -1.16 6.19 -2.46
N ARG A 149 -1.28 4.93 -2.82
CA ARG A 149 -2.19 4.45 -3.85
C ARG A 149 -3.32 3.67 -3.20
N PHE A 150 -4.53 4.22 -3.23
CA PHE A 150 -5.75 3.58 -2.73
C PHE A 150 -6.40 2.75 -3.83
N ASN A 151 -6.75 1.50 -3.53
CA ASN A 151 -7.34 0.56 -4.47
C ASN A 151 -8.82 0.33 -4.13
N PHE A 152 -9.69 0.59 -5.11
CA PHE A 152 -11.15 0.45 -5.02
C PHE A 152 -11.67 -0.64 -5.96
N ASP A 153 -10.94 -1.75 -6.09
CA ASP A 153 -11.24 -2.87 -6.99
C ASP A 153 -12.04 -4.01 -6.34
N GLU A 154 -12.24 -3.96 -5.03
CA GLU A 154 -13.00 -4.96 -4.27
C GLU A 154 -14.52 -4.89 -4.51
N PRO A 155 -15.26 -6.00 -4.32
CA PRO A 155 -16.69 -6.07 -4.61
C PRO A 155 -17.54 -4.96 -3.97
N GLN A 156 -17.22 -4.51 -2.75
CA GLN A 156 -17.96 -3.43 -2.08
C GLN A 156 -17.87 -2.07 -2.81
N TRP A 157 -16.89 -1.89 -3.68
CA TRP A 157 -16.68 -0.66 -4.45
C TRP A 157 -17.36 -0.65 -5.82
N THR A 158 -17.94 -1.78 -6.23
CA THR A 158 -18.52 -1.96 -7.59
C THR A 158 -19.54 -0.87 -7.94
N GLN A 159 -20.38 -0.48 -6.98
CA GLN A 159 -21.40 0.56 -7.17
C GLN A 159 -20.82 1.97 -7.39
N HIS A 160 -19.58 2.22 -6.92
CA HIS A 160 -18.89 3.49 -7.06
C HIS A 160 -17.84 3.49 -8.19
N ALA A 161 -17.51 2.32 -8.74
CA ALA A 161 -16.42 2.14 -9.70
C ALA A 161 -16.55 3.06 -10.93
N ALA A 162 -17.77 3.25 -11.45
CA ALA A 162 -18.01 4.16 -12.57
C ALA A 162 -17.74 5.63 -12.21
N HIS A 163 -18.07 6.05 -10.99
CA HIS A 163 -17.78 7.40 -10.52
C HIS A 163 -16.27 7.61 -10.37
N ILE A 164 -15.59 6.70 -9.67
CA ILE A 164 -14.15 6.78 -9.40
C ILE A 164 -13.36 6.78 -10.72
N ARG A 165 -13.67 5.89 -11.66
CA ARG A 165 -13.03 5.85 -12.99
C ARG A 165 -13.28 7.11 -13.80
N ARG A 166 -14.49 7.69 -13.78
CA ARG A 166 -14.76 8.96 -14.47
C ARG A 166 -13.90 10.10 -13.93
N ARG A 167 -13.65 10.10 -12.61
CA ARG A 167 -12.89 11.16 -11.94
C ARG A 167 -11.38 10.98 -12.08
N HIS A 168 -10.87 9.77 -11.90
CA HIS A 168 -9.43 9.49 -11.79
C HIS A 168 -8.85 8.70 -12.96
N GLY A 169 -9.67 8.21 -13.88
CA GLY A 169 -9.26 7.30 -14.97
C GLY A 169 -9.04 5.86 -14.53
N SER A 170 -8.90 5.61 -13.22
CA SER A 170 -8.58 4.29 -12.64
C SER A 170 -9.34 4.06 -11.33
N LEU A 171 -9.40 2.80 -10.88
CA LEU A 171 -9.80 2.43 -9.52
C LEU A 171 -8.62 2.45 -8.53
N ALA A 172 -7.41 2.70 -9.02
CA ALA A 172 -6.21 2.91 -8.22
C ALA A 172 -5.91 4.41 -8.14
N VAL A 173 -6.34 5.04 -7.05
CA VAL A 173 -6.29 6.50 -6.88
C VAL A 173 -5.06 6.89 -6.06
N PHE A 174 -4.23 7.78 -6.62
CA PHE A 174 -3.06 8.31 -5.91
C PHE A 174 -3.43 9.49 -5.01
N ALA A 175 -2.88 9.51 -3.80
CA ALA A 175 -2.85 10.65 -2.90
C ALA A 175 -1.38 10.97 -2.54
N PRO A 176 -0.91 12.22 -2.69
CA PRO A 176 0.46 12.61 -2.37
C PRO A 176 0.74 12.48 -0.87
N ALA A 177 2.02 12.47 -0.49
CA ALA A 177 2.43 12.36 0.92
C ALA A 177 1.83 13.46 1.83
N SER A 178 1.50 14.63 1.28
CA SER A 178 0.79 15.70 2.00
C SER A 178 -0.61 15.29 2.49
N PHE A 179 -1.24 14.28 1.87
CA PHE A 179 -2.52 13.73 2.29
C PHE A 179 -2.54 13.29 3.76
N LEU A 180 -1.42 12.84 4.34
CA LEU A 180 -1.38 12.50 5.77
C LEU A 180 -1.59 13.71 6.68
N ARG A 181 -1.28 14.91 6.21
CA ARG A 181 -1.42 16.13 7.02
C ARG A 181 -2.88 16.48 7.30
N VAL A 182 -3.80 16.04 6.43
CA VAL A 182 -5.23 16.26 6.58
C VAL A 182 -5.92 15.20 7.44
N VAL A 183 -5.29 14.06 7.74
CA VAL A 183 -5.93 12.92 8.44
C VAL A 183 -5.73 12.98 9.98
N LYS A 184 -6.82 12.87 10.76
CA LYS A 184 -6.93 13.10 12.23
C LYS A 184 -5.99 12.31 13.13
N LYS A 185 -5.29 11.30 12.64
CA LYS A 185 -4.41 10.40 13.41
C LYS A 185 -2.99 10.28 12.84
N CYS A 186 -2.59 11.12 11.89
CA CYS A 186 -1.34 10.96 11.15
C CYS A 186 -0.26 12.01 11.48
N GLN A 187 -0.30 12.65 12.66
CA GLN A 187 0.62 13.75 13.02
C GLN A 187 2.10 13.39 12.90
N MET A 188 2.45 12.20 13.35
CA MET A 188 3.71 11.55 13.12
C MET A 188 3.37 10.06 13.07
N GLN A 189 3.65 9.43 11.94
CA GLN A 189 3.39 8.01 11.83
C GLN A 189 4.25 7.27 12.85
N GLU A 190 3.62 6.47 13.70
CA GLU A 190 4.33 5.63 14.66
C GLU A 190 5.08 4.54 13.89
N ARG A 191 6.31 4.25 14.32
CA ARG A 191 7.09 3.20 13.68
C ARG A 191 6.46 1.84 14.00
N PHE A 192 6.04 1.13 12.96
CA PHE A 192 5.63 -0.27 13.04
C PHE A 192 6.84 -1.16 12.80
N TYR A 193 7.03 -2.13 13.69
CA TYR A 193 8.16 -3.06 13.65
C TYR A 193 7.66 -4.46 13.29
N PHE A 194 8.25 -5.05 12.25
CA PHE A 194 8.10 -6.47 12.00
C PHE A 194 9.01 -7.28 12.90
N HIS A 195 8.70 -8.56 13.02
CA HIS A 195 9.57 -9.48 13.73
C HIS A 195 10.98 -9.49 13.10
N GLY A 196 11.99 -9.20 13.91
CA GLY A 196 13.39 -9.06 13.50
C GLY A 196 13.78 -7.70 12.95
N ASP A 197 12.87 -6.73 12.87
CA ASP A 197 13.21 -5.35 12.48
C ASP A 197 14.11 -4.70 13.52
N GLU A 198 15.16 -4.02 13.07
CA GLU A 198 16.04 -3.24 13.92
C GLU A 198 15.35 -1.96 14.42
N GLN A 199 15.57 -1.63 15.69
CA GLN A 199 15.03 -0.44 16.32
C GLN A 199 15.66 0.83 15.75
N GLU A 200 14.82 1.80 15.39
CA GLU A 200 15.33 3.09 14.93
C GLU A 200 16.06 3.82 16.07
N GLY A 201 17.28 4.26 15.79
CA GLY A 201 18.12 4.98 16.75
C GLY A 201 18.83 4.09 17.79
N GLN A 202 18.61 2.78 17.78
CA GLN A 202 19.31 1.84 18.67
C GLN A 202 19.81 0.60 17.88
N PRO A 203 20.95 0.72 17.19
CA PRO A 203 21.52 -0.40 16.45
C PRO A 203 21.79 -1.61 17.34
N GLY A 204 21.53 -2.81 16.83
CA GLY A 204 21.72 -4.07 17.55
C GLY A 204 20.53 -4.52 18.41
N GLN A 205 19.45 -3.74 18.46
CA GLN A 205 18.18 -4.12 19.08
C GLN A 205 17.14 -4.46 18.02
N PHE A 206 16.52 -5.62 18.11
CA PHE A 206 15.59 -6.14 17.10
C PHE A 206 14.26 -6.55 17.73
N PHE A 207 13.15 -6.23 17.07
CA PHE A 207 11.82 -6.47 17.63
C PHE A 207 11.43 -7.96 17.59
N CYS A 208 11.18 -8.56 18.75
CA CYS A 208 10.65 -9.90 18.85
C CYS A 208 9.13 -9.87 19.07
N ARG A 209 8.33 -10.30 18.09
CA ARG A 209 6.87 -10.35 18.19
C ARG A 209 6.35 -11.41 19.19
N ALA A 210 7.15 -12.43 19.50
CA ALA A 210 6.77 -13.44 20.48
C ALA A 210 6.90 -12.91 21.92
N CYS A 211 7.98 -12.19 22.21
CA CYS A 211 8.20 -11.54 23.51
C CYS A 211 7.49 -10.18 23.65
N ASP A 212 7.12 -9.58 22.53
CA ASP A 212 6.65 -8.18 22.42
C ASP A 212 7.69 -7.17 22.96
N LEU A 213 8.98 -7.46 22.73
CA LEU A 213 10.10 -6.67 23.25
C LEU A 213 11.23 -6.57 22.22
N PHE A 214 12.06 -5.54 22.34
CA PHE A 214 13.34 -5.46 21.63
C PHE A 214 14.37 -6.35 22.29
N GLN A 215 15.09 -7.10 21.47
CA GLN A 215 16.03 -8.14 21.88
C GLN A 215 17.34 -8.03 21.08
N PRO A 216 18.48 -8.43 21.67
CA PRO A 216 19.74 -8.49 20.95
C PRO A 216 19.72 -9.59 19.88
N ALA A 217 20.60 -9.49 18.89
CA ALA A 217 20.73 -10.45 17.78
C ALA A 217 20.80 -11.93 18.24
N ALA A 218 21.48 -12.20 19.36
CA ALA A 218 21.64 -13.56 19.89
C ALA A 218 20.29 -14.25 20.22
N HIS A 219 19.25 -13.48 20.58
CA HIS A 219 17.93 -14.02 20.89
C HIS A 219 17.30 -14.75 19.69
N PHE A 220 17.52 -14.27 18.47
CA PHE A 220 16.96 -14.82 17.22
C PHE A 220 17.73 -16.06 16.70
N SER A 221 18.79 -16.44 17.41
CA SER A 221 19.54 -17.68 17.18
C SER A 221 19.24 -18.74 18.26
N SER A 222 18.48 -18.37 19.30
CA SER A 222 18.11 -19.28 20.38
C SER A 222 16.98 -20.23 19.96
N ALA A 223 16.87 -21.39 20.61
CA ALA A 223 15.81 -22.36 20.36
C ALA A 223 14.46 -21.95 20.98
N GLU A 224 14.38 -20.80 21.69
CA GLU A 224 13.18 -20.33 22.38
C GLU A 224 12.03 -20.01 21.40
N HIS A 225 12.37 -19.62 20.16
CA HIS A 225 11.42 -19.31 19.10
C HIS A 225 11.86 -19.98 17.79
N GLN A 226 11.11 -20.97 17.33
CA GLN A 226 11.49 -21.76 16.14
C GLN A 226 10.82 -21.27 14.84
N ASP A 227 9.85 -20.35 14.93
CA ASP A 227 8.98 -19.94 13.83
C ASP A 227 9.31 -18.54 13.26
N HIS A 228 10.57 -18.09 13.39
CA HIS A 228 11.03 -16.77 12.94
C HIS A 228 10.67 -16.47 11.48
N GLY A 229 10.90 -17.42 10.56
CA GLY A 229 10.58 -17.26 9.13
C GLY A 229 9.08 -17.12 8.86
N ARG A 230 8.24 -17.92 9.54
CA ARG A 230 6.77 -17.82 9.43
C ARG A 230 6.28 -16.47 9.94
N ARG A 231 6.75 -16.01 11.11
CA ARG A 231 6.41 -14.71 11.69
C ARG A 231 6.81 -13.54 10.80
N TYR A 232 7.96 -13.64 10.12
CA TYR A 232 8.40 -12.66 9.15
C TYR A 232 7.39 -12.53 8.00
N PHE A 233 7.05 -13.63 7.32
CA PHE A 233 6.09 -13.58 6.21
C PHE A 233 4.65 -13.24 6.65
N ASP A 234 4.24 -13.65 7.85
CA ASP A 234 2.95 -13.28 8.42
C ASP A 234 2.84 -11.78 8.67
N ALA A 235 3.91 -11.15 9.17
CA ALA A 235 3.95 -9.70 9.36
C ALA A 235 3.84 -8.95 8.02
N HIS A 236 4.56 -9.42 6.99
CA HIS A 236 4.45 -8.87 5.63
C HIS A 236 3.02 -9.03 5.08
N ARG A 237 2.44 -10.23 5.17
CA ARG A 237 1.07 -10.48 4.69
C ARG A 237 0.02 -9.64 5.43
N LEU A 238 0.16 -9.51 6.75
CA LEU A 238 -0.72 -8.66 7.56
C LEU A 238 -0.58 -7.21 7.11
N TRP A 239 0.66 -6.74 6.96
CA TRP A 239 0.93 -5.40 6.46
C TRP A 239 0.32 -5.25 5.08
N ASP A 240 0.68 -6.02 4.07
CA ASP A 240 0.15 -5.87 2.70
C ASP A 240 -1.38 -5.82 2.64
N ARG A 241 -2.07 -6.65 3.44
CA ARG A 241 -3.54 -6.71 3.49
C ARG A 241 -4.20 -5.66 4.36
N ALA A 242 -3.46 -4.96 5.22
CA ALA A 242 -4.09 -4.04 6.15
C ALA A 242 -4.63 -2.80 5.43
N ILE A 243 -5.79 -2.37 5.92
CA ILE A 243 -6.61 -1.29 5.38
C ILE A 243 -6.16 0.10 5.85
N ALA A 244 -6.68 1.14 5.20
CA ALA A 244 -6.25 2.51 5.42
C ALA A 244 -6.30 2.96 6.89
N ARG A 245 -7.42 2.70 7.58
CA ARG A 245 -7.59 3.12 8.99
C ARG A 245 -6.50 2.62 9.93
N TRP A 246 -5.93 1.44 9.66
CA TRP A 246 -4.90 0.83 10.51
C TRP A 246 -3.49 1.27 10.11
N LYS A 247 -3.18 1.29 8.81
CA LYS A 247 -1.82 1.61 8.36
C LYS A 247 -1.52 3.11 8.29
N LEU A 248 -2.49 3.97 8.00
CA LEU A 248 -2.24 5.42 7.85
C LEU A 248 -1.53 6.06 9.07
N PRO A 249 -1.87 5.71 10.34
CA PRO A 249 -1.14 6.22 11.51
C PRO A 249 0.23 5.54 11.73
N LEU A 250 0.58 4.52 10.96
CA LEU A 250 1.79 3.72 11.11
C LEU A 250 2.76 3.94 9.93
N ARG A 251 4.07 3.79 10.16
CA ARG A 251 5.06 3.72 9.09
C ARG A 251 6.00 2.55 9.27
N ARG A 252 6.43 1.97 8.16
CA ARG A 252 7.58 1.08 8.08
C ARG A 252 8.33 1.39 6.79
N PRO A 253 9.60 1.84 6.84
CA PRO A 253 10.45 1.99 5.66
C PRO A 253 10.56 0.67 4.90
N SER A 254 10.52 0.74 3.57
CA SER A 254 10.71 -0.44 2.71
C SER A 254 12.05 -1.15 2.94
N ASN A 255 13.11 -0.39 3.26
CA ASN A 255 14.46 -0.86 3.51
C ASN A 255 14.78 -1.09 5.00
N ALA A 256 13.76 -1.29 5.84
CA ALA A 256 13.97 -1.62 7.25
C ALA A 256 14.91 -2.82 7.39
N HIS A 257 16.06 -2.62 8.03
CA HIS A 257 16.99 -3.69 8.33
C HIS A 257 16.30 -4.72 9.22
N ASN A 258 16.35 -5.98 8.81
CA ASN A 258 15.68 -7.07 9.48
C ASN A 258 16.63 -8.27 9.56
N ILE A 259 16.94 -8.70 10.78
CA ILE A 259 17.93 -9.75 11.03
C ILE A 259 17.46 -11.15 10.60
N VAL A 260 16.15 -11.38 10.52
CA VAL A 260 15.59 -12.68 10.14
C VAL A 260 15.28 -12.78 8.65
N ALA A 261 15.24 -11.66 7.91
CA ALA A 261 14.79 -11.62 6.53
C ALA A 261 15.60 -12.55 5.61
N GLY A 262 16.94 -12.51 5.69
CA GLY A 262 17.82 -13.34 4.86
C GLY A 262 17.55 -14.83 5.08
N ARG A 263 17.59 -15.26 6.36
CA ARG A 263 17.30 -16.63 6.76
C ARG A 263 15.89 -17.07 6.38
N ALA A 264 14.87 -16.23 6.59
CA ALA A 264 13.48 -16.54 6.23
C ALA A 264 13.31 -16.76 4.72
N ILE A 265 14.00 -15.96 3.89
CA ILE A 265 14.01 -16.12 2.44
C ILE A 265 14.71 -17.43 2.04
N GLU A 266 15.84 -17.76 2.66
CA GLU A 266 16.56 -19.02 2.42
C GLU A 266 15.74 -20.23 2.84
N GLU A 267 15.13 -20.22 4.03
CA GLU A 267 14.23 -21.28 4.51
C GLU A 267 13.05 -21.49 3.56
N ARG A 268 12.42 -20.40 3.10
CA ARG A 268 11.33 -20.49 2.12
C ARG A 268 11.81 -21.07 0.80
N ARG A 269 12.97 -20.61 0.29
CA ARG A 269 13.56 -21.14 -0.95
C ARG A 269 13.92 -22.61 -0.81
N ALA A 270 14.48 -23.01 0.33
CA ALA A 270 14.81 -24.40 0.63
C ALA A 270 13.56 -25.26 0.71
N GLY A 271 12.50 -24.78 1.37
CA GLY A 271 11.20 -25.45 1.42
C GLY A 271 10.53 -25.57 0.06
N GLU A 272 10.67 -24.56 -0.81
CA GLU A 272 10.16 -24.59 -2.18
C GLU A 272 10.98 -25.56 -3.06
N ALA A 273 12.31 -25.57 -2.89
CA ALA A 273 13.22 -26.46 -3.60
C ALA A 273 13.09 -27.91 -3.15
N SER A 274 12.76 -28.15 -1.88
CA SER A 274 12.47 -29.48 -1.36
C SER A 274 11.14 -30.01 -1.86
N ARG A 275 10.27 -29.20 -2.49
CA ARG A 275 8.95 -29.66 -2.97
C ARG A 275 9.10 -30.86 -3.90
N GLY A 276 8.47 -31.97 -3.55
CA GLY A 276 8.38 -33.16 -4.39
C GLY A 276 7.54 -32.90 -5.66
N ASP A 277 7.78 -33.71 -6.70
CA ASP A 277 7.06 -33.59 -7.97
C ASP A 277 5.54 -33.75 -7.81
N PHE A 278 5.11 -34.65 -6.93
CA PHE A 278 3.69 -34.83 -6.61
C PHE A 278 3.10 -33.55 -5.98
N HIS A 279 3.77 -32.93 -5.02
CA HIS A 279 3.28 -31.71 -4.39
C HIS A 279 3.21 -30.54 -5.39
N ARG A 280 4.18 -30.40 -6.31
CA ARG A 280 4.10 -29.42 -7.40
C ARG A 280 2.97 -29.73 -8.38
N TRP A 281 2.71 -31.02 -8.64
CA TRP A 281 1.64 -31.45 -9.52
C TRP A 281 0.26 -31.21 -8.92
N VAL A 282 0.07 -31.53 -7.63
CA VAL A 282 -1.23 -31.43 -6.94
C VAL A 282 -1.67 -29.98 -6.76
N GLU A 283 -0.75 -29.04 -6.54
CA GLU A 283 -1.03 -27.60 -6.50
C GLU A 283 -1.74 -27.11 -7.78
N ARG A 284 -1.34 -27.65 -8.95
CA ARG A 284 -1.95 -27.31 -10.24
C ARG A 284 -3.37 -27.87 -10.41
N GLN A 285 -3.80 -28.78 -9.53
CA GLN A 285 -5.13 -29.40 -9.60
C GLN A 285 -6.19 -28.65 -8.79
N THR A 286 -5.82 -27.64 -7.98
CA THR A 286 -6.73 -26.90 -7.08
C THR A 286 -7.95 -26.25 -7.76
N GLY A 287 -7.88 -25.99 -9.06
CA GLY A 287 -8.97 -25.41 -9.85
C GLY A 287 -9.99 -26.42 -10.39
N ARG A 288 -9.83 -27.72 -10.13
CA ARG A 288 -10.75 -28.76 -10.61
C ARG A 288 -11.98 -28.86 -9.71
N ASP A 289 -13.11 -29.20 -10.32
CA ASP A 289 -14.38 -29.48 -9.65
C ASP A 289 -14.64 -30.99 -9.62
N ASP A 290 -13.68 -31.71 -9.05
CA ASP A 290 -13.74 -33.16 -8.85
C ASP A 290 -13.02 -33.54 -7.55
N ARG A 291 -13.06 -34.83 -7.21
CA ARG A 291 -12.44 -35.36 -5.98
C ARG A 291 -10.93 -35.08 -5.88
N VAL A 292 -10.22 -34.95 -7.01
CA VAL A 292 -8.78 -34.64 -7.04
C VAL A 292 -8.57 -33.14 -6.78
N GLY A 293 -9.41 -32.28 -7.36
CA GLY A 293 -9.42 -30.85 -7.09
C GLY A 293 -9.74 -30.51 -5.63
N ASP A 294 -10.69 -31.22 -5.03
CA ASP A 294 -11.03 -31.03 -3.61
C ASP A 294 -9.90 -31.49 -2.69
N LEU A 295 -9.33 -32.68 -2.94
CA LEU A 295 -8.13 -33.13 -2.23
C LEU A 295 -6.96 -32.12 -2.39
N ALA A 296 -6.76 -31.57 -3.58
CA ALA A 296 -5.72 -30.59 -3.81
C ALA A 296 -5.92 -29.32 -2.99
N LYS A 297 -7.16 -28.82 -2.87
CA LYS A 297 -7.48 -27.67 -1.99
C LYS A 297 -7.19 -28.00 -0.52
N ASP A 298 -7.52 -29.20 -0.07
CA ASP A 298 -7.27 -29.64 1.30
C ASP A 298 -5.78 -29.77 1.59
N ILE A 299 -5.01 -30.41 0.70
CA ILE A 299 -3.54 -30.50 0.81
C ILE A 299 -2.89 -29.11 0.83
N MET A 300 -3.41 -28.15 0.06
CA MET A 300 -2.89 -26.77 0.05
C MET A 300 -3.28 -25.94 1.27
N ARG A 301 -4.29 -26.36 2.02
CA ARG A 301 -4.67 -25.75 3.30
C ARG A 301 -3.95 -26.38 4.48
N ASP A 302 -3.50 -27.62 4.36
CA ASP A 302 -2.79 -28.33 5.42
C ASP A 302 -1.30 -27.92 5.48
N GLU A 303 -0.96 -27.11 6.49
CA GLU A 303 0.43 -26.70 6.75
C GLU A 303 1.35 -27.87 7.13
N LYS A 304 0.79 -29.01 7.58
CA LYS A 304 1.54 -30.19 8.02
C LYS A 304 1.72 -31.25 6.93
N PHE A 305 1.02 -31.11 5.79
CA PHE A 305 1.16 -32.06 4.69
C PHE A 305 2.63 -32.10 4.22
N PRO A 306 3.25 -33.29 4.12
CA PRO A 306 4.65 -33.39 3.73
C PRO A 306 4.85 -32.84 2.33
N ARG A 307 5.77 -31.90 2.19
CA ARG A 307 6.00 -31.20 0.91
C ARG A 307 7.10 -31.82 0.10
N ASP A 308 7.95 -32.61 0.73
CA ASP A 308 9.14 -33.23 0.15
C ASP A 308 8.82 -34.44 -0.73
N VAL A 309 9.84 -35.23 -1.08
CA VAL A 309 9.68 -36.41 -1.93
C VAL A 309 8.82 -37.43 -1.19
N MET A 310 7.54 -37.46 -1.53
CA MET A 310 6.61 -38.46 -1.03
C MET A 310 6.58 -39.67 -1.97
N THR A 311 6.40 -40.87 -1.42
CA THR A 311 5.93 -42.03 -2.18
C THR A 311 4.41 -42.09 -2.14
N ARG A 312 3.81 -42.93 -2.99
CA ARG A 312 2.37 -43.20 -2.97
C ARG A 312 1.89 -43.59 -1.58
N GLU A 313 2.64 -44.49 -0.94
CA GLU A 313 2.35 -45.04 0.38
C GLU A 313 2.41 -43.93 1.44
N ALA A 314 3.39 -43.03 1.35
CA ALA A 314 3.50 -41.90 2.27
C ALA A 314 2.33 -40.93 2.14
N VAL A 315 1.89 -40.62 0.92
CA VAL A 315 0.72 -39.74 0.70
C VAL A 315 -0.55 -40.38 1.25
N ILE A 316 -0.79 -41.64 0.90
CA ILE A 316 -1.98 -42.37 1.35
C ILE A 316 -2.00 -42.50 2.87
N ALA A 317 -0.88 -42.90 3.48
CA ALA A 317 -0.77 -43.04 4.93
C ALA A 317 -1.00 -41.71 5.66
N TYR A 318 -0.47 -40.60 5.13
CA TYR A 318 -0.71 -39.29 5.71
C TYR A 318 -2.19 -38.92 5.63
N VAL A 319 -2.81 -39.03 4.44
CA VAL A 319 -4.23 -38.71 4.23
C VAL A 319 -5.13 -39.57 5.11
N GLU A 320 -4.85 -40.87 5.22
CA GLU A 320 -5.58 -41.79 6.10
C GLU A 320 -5.45 -41.41 7.58
N SER A 321 -4.29 -40.91 8.01
CA SER A 321 -4.08 -40.48 9.40
C SER A 321 -4.88 -39.23 9.78
N VAL A 322 -5.12 -38.31 8.84
CA VAL A 322 -5.85 -37.06 9.08
C VAL A 322 -7.34 -37.15 8.72
N ALA A 323 -7.70 -38.03 7.79
CA ALA A 323 -9.05 -38.23 7.30
C ALA A 323 -9.28 -39.73 7.00
N PRO A 324 -9.55 -40.56 8.04
CA PRO A 324 -9.58 -42.02 7.93
C PRO A 324 -10.83 -42.59 7.21
N TRP A 325 -11.66 -41.75 6.58
CA TRP A 325 -12.81 -42.22 5.80
C TRP A 325 -12.45 -42.36 4.32
N ASN A 326 -13.17 -43.24 3.61
CA ASN A 326 -12.78 -43.70 2.27
C ASN A 326 -12.64 -42.59 1.21
N GLY A 327 -13.41 -41.51 1.30
CA GLY A 327 -13.44 -40.46 0.25
C GLY A 327 -12.07 -39.83 -0.05
N PRO A 328 -11.41 -39.18 0.92
CA PRO A 328 -10.08 -38.59 0.75
C PRO A 328 -8.99 -39.60 0.40
N VAL A 329 -9.05 -40.81 0.98
CA VAL A 329 -8.09 -41.89 0.67
C VAL A 329 -8.22 -42.34 -0.78
N GLU A 330 -9.44 -42.53 -1.29
CA GLU A 330 -9.67 -42.86 -2.71
C GLU A 330 -9.29 -41.69 -3.63
N ALA A 331 -9.58 -40.45 -3.24
CA ALA A 331 -9.12 -39.27 -3.97
C ALA A 331 -7.58 -39.23 -4.05
N ALA A 332 -6.87 -39.57 -2.98
CA ALA A 332 -5.41 -39.60 -2.96
C ALA A 332 -4.84 -40.70 -3.86
N LYS A 333 -5.47 -41.88 -3.89
CA LYS A 333 -5.11 -42.97 -4.83
C LYS A 333 -5.31 -42.55 -6.28
N VAL A 334 -6.43 -41.90 -6.61
CA VAL A 334 -6.73 -41.40 -7.96
C VAL A 334 -5.75 -40.30 -8.34
N ALA A 335 -5.51 -39.32 -7.46
CA ALA A 335 -4.55 -38.24 -7.67
C ALA A 335 -3.14 -38.77 -7.95
N TRP A 336 -2.69 -39.78 -7.21
CA TRP A 336 -1.38 -40.40 -7.43
C TRP A 336 -1.29 -41.14 -8.77
N ARG A 337 -2.35 -41.85 -9.17
CA ARG A 337 -2.43 -42.52 -10.47
C ARG A 337 -2.36 -41.52 -11.62
N GLU A 338 -3.13 -40.43 -11.52
CA GLU A 338 -3.10 -39.33 -12.50
C GLU A 338 -1.72 -38.65 -12.56
N PHE A 339 -1.05 -38.48 -11.42
CA PHE A 339 0.31 -37.93 -11.35
C PHE A 339 1.32 -38.79 -12.14
N LEU A 340 1.23 -40.12 -12.04
CA LEU A 340 2.10 -41.05 -12.79
C LEU A 340 1.70 -41.19 -14.27
N GLY A 341 0.57 -40.62 -14.69
CA GLY A 341 0.04 -40.79 -16.05
C GLY A 341 -0.51 -42.18 -16.34
N GLU A 342 -0.80 -42.96 -15.30
CA GLU A 342 -1.39 -44.30 -15.43
C GLU A 342 -2.87 -44.14 -15.83
N ARG A 343 -3.23 -44.60 -17.03
CA ARG A 343 -4.64 -44.65 -17.47
C ARG A 343 -5.36 -45.82 -16.82
N ASP A 344 -6.63 -45.61 -16.47
CA ASP A 344 -7.53 -46.69 -16.06
C ASP A 344 -7.55 -47.78 -17.14
N SER A 345 -6.96 -48.92 -16.82
CA SER A 345 -7.12 -50.15 -17.58
C SER A 345 -8.40 -50.83 -17.08
N SER A 346 -9.54 -50.22 -17.38
CA SER A 346 -10.86 -50.79 -17.10
C SER A 346 -11.84 -50.30 -18.18
N ILE A 347 -11.96 -51.12 -19.23
CA ILE A 347 -13.17 -51.25 -20.05
C ILE A 347 -14.09 -52.25 -19.35
#